data_AF-A0A8B6C433-F1
#
_entry.id   AF-A0A8B6C433-F1
#
_cell.length_a   1.000
_cell.length_b   1.000
_cell.length_c   1.000
_cell.angle_alpha   90.00
_cell.angle_beta   90.00
_cell.angle_gamma   90.00
#
_symmetry.space_group_name_H-M   'P 1'
#
loop_
_entity.id
_entity.type
_entity.pdbx_description
1 polymer ?
#
loop_
_entity_poly.entity_id
_entity_poly.type
_entity_poly.pdbx_seq_one_letter_code
_entity_poly.pdbx_strand_id
1 'polypeptide(L)'
;MESETTSFRLPSDAFTFGTDLYSLSLEAVEKESLLPLLKDELRCKIQNKRLSQGMEELKVDFKMKPPAPLTTEEIQKQENRKLLNRESAKKCRRKKKTIYQNVQQELKSLIDENRHLKERICCIETEKEFFLSNILRHPVISEVLSDFSKSFDNNLTEIKNEIIYVQN
;
A
#
# COMPACT_ATOMS: atom_id res chain seq x y z
N MET A 1 53.99 60.65 11.23
CA MET A 1 53.02 59.66 10.73
C MET A 1 53.59 58.31 11.10
N GLU A 2 53.21 57.79 12.26
CA GLU A 2 53.67 56.50 12.76
C GLU A 2 52.45 55.69 13.18
N SER A 3 52.48 54.43 12.75
CA SER A 3 51.43 53.43 12.78
C SER A 3 51.29 52.80 14.16
N GLU A 4 50.12 52.95 14.80
CA GLU A 4 49.75 52.15 15.96
C GLU A 4 48.95 50.91 15.50
N THR A 5 49.66 49.79 15.38
CA THR A 5 49.08 48.45 15.28
C THR A 5 48.47 48.07 16.61
N THR A 6 47.17 48.30 16.79
CA THR A 6 46.41 47.71 17.90
C THR A 6 46.17 46.24 17.59
N SER A 7 47.07 45.37 18.09
CA SER A 7 46.86 43.93 18.03
C SER A 7 45.64 43.56 18.88
N PHE A 8 44.57 43.13 18.22
CA PHE A 8 43.42 42.52 18.88
C PHE A 8 43.85 41.15 19.42
N ARG A 9 44.41 41.11 20.62
CA ARG A 9 44.69 39.85 21.34
C ARG A 9 43.36 39.27 21.80
N LEU A 10 42.90 38.22 21.11
CA LEU A 10 41.89 37.33 21.68
C LEU A 10 42.52 36.61 22.89
N PRO A 11 41.81 36.53 24.03
CA PRO A 11 42.26 35.77 25.19
C PRO A 11 42.41 34.30 24.81
N SER A 12 43.65 33.79 24.89
CA SER A 12 44.01 32.43 24.46
C SER A 12 43.51 31.31 25.39
N ASP A 13 42.84 31.64 26.50
CA ASP A 13 42.61 30.70 27.60
C ASP A 13 41.12 30.43 27.92
N ALA A 14 40.18 30.79 27.04
CA ALA A 14 38.75 30.55 27.26
C ALA A 14 38.18 29.30 26.56
N PHE A 15 39.03 28.40 26.06
CA PHE A 15 38.60 27.23 25.27
C PHE A 15 38.60 25.94 26.09
N THR A 16 37.75 25.88 27.12
CA THR A 16 37.37 24.62 27.78
C THR A 16 35.85 24.54 27.91
N PHE A 17 35.15 24.60 26.77
CA PHE A 17 33.72 24.28 26.70
C PHE A 17 33.40 23.37 25.51
N GLY A 18 33.79 22.10 25.65
CA GLY A 18 32.80 21.01 25.75
C GLY A 18 31.99 20.54 24.54
N THR A 19 32.21 21.05 23.33
CA THR A 19 31.71 20.44 22.09
C THR A 19 32.66 20.79 20.97
N ASP A 20 33.35 19.78 20.42
CA ASP A 20 34.26 19.99 19.29
C ASP A 20 33.44 20.49 18.10
N LEU A 21 33.66 21.74 17.68
CA LEU A 21 32.94 22.36 16.55
C LEU A 21 33.03 21.48 15.29
N TYR A 22 34.14 20.77 15.14
CA TYR A 22 34.33 19.80 14.07
C TYR A 22 33.33 18.64 14.16
N SER A 23 33.13 18.06 15.35
CA SER A 23 32.15 16.99 15.55
C SER A 23 30.70 17.41 15.31
N LEU A 24 30.32 18.62 15.73
CA LEU A 24 29.00 19.18 15.46
C LEU A 24 28.78 19.47 13.97
N SER A 25 29.84 19.90 13.27
CA SER A 25 29.78 20.12 11.83
C SER A 25 29.60 18.81 11.05
N LEU A 26 30.28 17.73 11.48
CA LEU A 26 30.09 16.40 10.93
C LEU A 26 28.66 15.90 11.15
N GLU A 27 28.11 16.07 12.37
CA GLU A 27 26.74 15.68 12.69
C GLU A 27 25.70 16.46 11.87
N ALA A 28 25.96 17.76 11.63
CA ALA A 28 25.08 18.59 10.82
C ALA A 28 25.07 18.17 9.34
N VAL A 29 26.23 17.76 8.80
CA VAL A 29 26.35 17.19 7.45
C VAL A 29 25.65 15.84 7.38
N GLU A 30 25.89 14.94 8.34
CA GLU A 30 25.28 13.60 8.38
C GLU A 30 23.75 13.67 8.46
N LYS A 31 23.20 14.62 9.22
CA LYS A 31 21.76 14.80 9.41
C LYS A 31 21.11 15.74 8.40
N GLU A 32 21.89 16.26 7.44
CA GLU A 32 21.47 17.29 6.49
C GLU A 32 20.71 18.45 7.16
N SER A 33 21.15 18.85 8.34
CA SER A 33 20.42 19.80 9.19
C SER A 33 21.36 20.67 9.99
N LEU A 34 21.15 21.99 9.96
CA LEU A 34 21.90 22.98 10.75
C LEU A 34 21.55 22.95 12.25
N LEU A 35 20.59 22.11 12.64
CA LEU A 35 20.05 22.07 13.99
C LEU A 35 21.10 21.76 15.09
N PRO A 36 22.11 20.89 14.89
CA PRO A 36 23.16 20.65 15.89
C PRO A 36 23.96 21.92 16.20
N LEU A 37 24.36 22.68 15.17
CA LEU A 37 25.12 23.92 15.32
C LEU A 37 24.29 25.02 16.00
N LEU A 38 23.02 25.17 15.61
CA LEU A 38 22.13 26.16 16.22
C LEU A 38 21.84 25.87 17.70
N LYS A 39 21.73 24.59 18.09
CA LYS A 39 21.57 24.20 19.50
C LYS A 39 22.79 24.57 20.33
N ASP A 40 23.98 24.39 19.78
CA ASP A 40 25.22 24.74 20.46
C ASP A 40 25.40 26.26 20.60
N GLU A 41 25.11 27.02 19.54
CA GLU A 41 25.10 28.48 19.61
C GLU A 41 24.11 29.00 20.66
N LEU A 42 22.89 28.45 20.67
CA LEU A 42 21.87 28.82 21.64
C LEU A 42 22.30 28.47 23.07
N ARG A 43 22.90 27.30 23.27
CA ARG A 43 23.44 26.87 24.57
C ARG A 43 24.49 27.88 25.06
N CYS A 44 25.46 28.23 24.21
CA CYS A 44 26.50 29.21 24.51
C CYS A 44 25.91 30.59 24.83
N LYS A 45 24.94 31.07 24.06
CA LYS A 45 24.25 32.35 24.31
C LYS A 45 23.53 32.36 25.67
N ILE A 46 22.82 31.29 26.00
CA ILE A 46 22.14 31.15 27.30
C ILE A 46 23.18 31.16 28.43
N GLN A 47 24.26 30.39 28.27
CA GLN A 47 25.29 30.26 29.28
C GLN A 47 26.02 31.59 29.54
N ASN A 48 26.41 32.30 28.47
CA ASN A 48 27.04 33.62 28.58
C ASN A 48 26.13 34.64 29.25
N LYS A 49 24.84 34.65 28.90
CA LYS A 49 23.87 35.52 29.56
C LYS A 49 23.78 35.25 31.06
N ARG A 50 23.77 33.97 31.47
CA ARG A 50 23.74 33.60 32.90
C ARG A 50 24.99 34.05 33.64
N LEU A 51 26.17 33.80 33.07
CA LEU A 51 27.44 34.22 33.69
C LEU A 51 27.55 35.75 33.80
N SER A 52 27.10 36.49 32.78
CA SER A 52 27.07 37.96 32.83
C SER A 52 26.16 38.52 33.92
N GLN A 53 25.17 37.73 34.36
CA GLN A 53 24.26 38.06 35.45
C GLN A 53 24.76 37.53 36.82
N GLY A 54 25.99 37.00 36.88
CA GLY A 54 26.58 36.43 38.08
C GLY A 54 25.97 35.08 38.50
N MET A 55 25.18 34.45 37.63
CA MET A 55 24.59 33.14 37.91
C MET A 55 25.56 32.01 37.57
N GLU A 56 25.47 30.90 38.30
CA GLU A 56 26.24 29.69 38.03
C GLU A 56 25.93 29.06 36.67
N GLU A 57 26.87 28.22 36.24
CA GLU A 57 26.78 27.41 35.04
C GLU A 57 25.52 26.53 35.02
N LEU A 58 24.88 26.46 33.85
CA LEU A 58 23.67 25.67 33.66
C LEU A 58 23.98 24.17 33.76
N LYS A 59 23.77 23.60 34.95
CA LYS A 59 23.79 22.15 35.16
C LYS A 59 22.40 21.57 34.88
N VAL A 60 22.26 20.89 33.74
CA VAL A 60 21.01 20.18 33.41
C VAL A 60 20.98 18.86 34.18
N ASP A 61 20.08 18.77 35.16
CA ASP A 61 19.86 17.54 35.91
C ASP A 61 18.88 16.64 35.13
N PHE A 62 19.40 15.60 34.48
CA PHE A 62 18.61 14.65 33.68
C PHE A 62 17.89 13.59 34.53
N LYS A 63 17.59 13.88 35.80
CA LYS A 63 16.78 12.97 36.62
C LYS A 63 15.43 12.71 35.94
N MET A 64 15.21 11.47 35.53
CA MET A 64 13.90 11.00 35.10
C MET A 64 12.92 11.24 36.24
N LYS A 65 11.99 12.16 36.04
CA LYS A 65 10.89 12.33 36.97
C LYS A 65 10.10 11.01 37.02
N PRO A 66 9.82 10.46 38.21
CA PRO A 66 8.98 9.29 38.30
C PRO A 66 7.61 9.61 37.71
N PRO A 67 6.98 8.66 36.99
CA PRO A 67 5.64 8.87 36.44
C PRO A 67 4.68 9.19 37.59
N ALA A 68 3.88 10.24 37.42
CA ALA A 68 2.88 10.62 38.40
C ALA A 68 1.85 9.47 38.55
N PRO A 69 1.38 9.17 39.78
CA PRO A 69 0.31 8.21 39.97
C PRO A 69 -0.95 8.72 39.27
N LEU A 70 -1.65 7.83 38.58
CA LEU A 70 -2.91 8.16 37.92
C LEU A 70 -3.94 8.58 38.95
N THR A 71 -4.66 9.66 38.65
CA THR A 71 -5.82 10.09 39.44
C THR A 71 -6.95 9.07 39.31
N THR A 72 -7.85 9.06 40.29
CA THR A 72 -9.04 8.17 40.26
C THR A 72 -9.89 8.39 39.01
N GLU A 73 -10.00 9.63 38.53
CA GLU A 73 -10.69 9.97 37.29
C GLU A 73 -10.01 9.39 36.04
N GLU A 74 -8.68 9.39 35.99
CA GLU A 74 -7.91 8.81 34.88
C GLU A 74 -8.05 7.29 34.85
N ILE A 75 -8.05 6.64 36.01
CA ILE A 75 -8.30 5.20 36.13
C ILE A 75 -9.70 4.87 35.59
N GLN A 76 -10.72 5.62 35.98
CA GLN A 76 -12.09 5.40 35.51
C GLN A 76 -12.23 5.62 33.99
N LYS A 77 -11.58 6.66 33.44
CA LYS A 77 -11.53 6.88 31.99
C LYS A 77 -10.82 5.73 31.27
N GLN A 78 -9.75 5.19 31.83
CA GLN A 78 -9.03 4.06 31.26
C GLN A 78 -9.90 2.79 31.23
N GLU A 79 -10.60 2.48 32.32
CA GLU A 79 -11.51 1.34 32.39
C GLU A 79 -12.67 1.48 31.39
N ASN A 80 -13.28 2.67 31.29
CA ASN A 80 -14.31 2.94 30.29
C ASN A 80 -13.79 2.73 28.86
N ARG A 81 -12.57 3.21 28.55
CA ARG A 81 -11.94 2.98 27.24
C ARG A 81 -11.72 1.50 26.97
N LYS A 82 -11.27 0.72 27.95
CA LYS A 82 -11.08 -0.74 27.82
C LYS A 82 -12.41 -1.44 27.53
N LEU A 83 -13.48 -1.07 28.24
CA LEU A 83 -14.82 -1.64 28.03
C LEU A 83 -15.34 -1.34 26.62
N LEU A 84 -15.30 -0.07 26.20
CA LEU A 84 -15.74 0.34 24.86
C LEU A 84 -14.91 -0.31 23.75
N ASN A 85 -13.59 -0.42 23.93
CA ASN A 85 -12.72 -1.10 22.98
C ASN A 85 -13.06 -2.59 22.90
N ARG A 86 -13.32 -3.24 24.05
CA ARG A 86 -13.72 -4.65 24.10
C ARG A 86 -15.03 -4.89 23.34
N GLU A 87 -16.02 -4.01 23.51
CA GLU A 87 -17.28 -4.09 22.77
C GLU A 87 -17.08 -3.87 21.27
N SER A 88 -16.30 -2.85 20.92
CA SER A 88 -15.97 -2.53 19.52
C SER A 88 -15.23 -3.67 18.84
N ALA A 89 -14.27 -4.30 19.52
CA ALA A 89 -13.54 -5.46 19.03
C ALA A 89 -14.47 -6.67 18.84
N LYS A 90 -15.39 -6.93 19.78
CA LYS A 90 -16.42 -7.98 19.60
C LYS A 90 -17.31 -7.69 18.39
N LYS A 91 -17.78 -6.46 18.21
CA LYS A 91 -18.59 -6.03 17.07
C LYS A 91 -17.85 -6.20 15.75
N CYS A 92 -16.58 -5.78 15.69
CA CYS A 92 -15.72 -5.94 14.52
C CYS A 92 -15.54 -7.42 14.15
N ARG A 93 -15.19 -8.26 15.12
CA ARG A 93 -15.04 -9.71 14.91
C ARG A 93 -16.34 -10.36 14.43
N ARG A 94 -17.48 -10.01 15.02
CA ARG A 94 -18.81 -10.48 14.59
C ARG A 94 -19.10 -10.06 13.15
N LYS A 95 -18.92 -8.77 12.82
CA LYS A 95 -19.13 -8.25 11.46
C LYS A 95 -18.26 -8.99 10.43
N LYS A 96 -16.98 -9.20 10.72
CA LYS A 96 -16.07 -9.97 9.86
C LYS A 96 -16.54 -11.41 9.66
N LYS A 97 -16.98 -12.07 10.74
CA LYS A 97 -17.53 -13.44 10.68
C LYS A 97 -18.79 -13.49 9.80
N THR A 98 -19.73 -12.57 9.99
CA THR A 98 -20.97 -12.51 9.19
C THR A 98 -20.67 -12.27 7.72
N ILE A 99 -19.78 -11.32 7.38
CA ILE A 99 -19.37 -11.08 5.99
C ILE A 99 -18.78 -12.35 5.39
N TYR A 100 -17.85 -13.00 6.10
CA TYR A 100 -17.26 -14.25 5.63
C TYR A 100 -18.33 -15.34 5.39
N GLN A 101 -19.27 -15.50 6.32
CA GLN A 101 -20.36 -16.47 6.18
C GLN A 101 -21.25 -16.17 4.97
N ASN A 102 -21.60 -14.90 4.74
CA ASN A 102 -22.40 -14.49 3.59
C ASN A 102 -21.67 -14.79 2.28
N VAL A 103 -20.39 -14.44 2.18
CA VAL A 103 -19.57 -14.73 0.99
C VAL A 103 -19.47 -16.23 0.74
N GLN A 104 -19.29 -17.04 1.78
CA GLN A 104 -19.26 -18.50 1.64
C GLN A 104 -20.61 -19.07 1.17
N GLN A 105 -21.71 -18.53 1.67
CA GLN A 105 -23.05 -18.95 1.26
C GLN A 105 -23.33 -18.57 -0.20
N GLU A 106 -22.96 -17.35 -0.60
CA GLU A 106 -23.08 -16.88 -1.99
C GLU A 106 -22.21 -17.69 -2.93
N LEU A 107 -20.95 -17.95 -2.56
CA LEU A 107 -20.05 -18.81 -3.32
C LEU A 107 -20.65 -20.20 -3.55
N LYS A 108 -21.20 -20.81 -2.49
CA LYS A 108 -21.87 -22.11 -2.60
C LYS A 108 -23.06 -22.04 -3.55
N SER A 109 -23.92 -21.03 -3.42
CA SER A 109 -25.06 -20.83 -4.30
C SER A 109 -24.64 -20.70 -5.77
N LEU A 110 -23.61 -19.91 -6.05
CA LEU A 110 -23.10 -19.71 -7.41
C LEU A 110 -22.47 -20.99 -7.99
N ILE A 111 -21.78 -21.79 -7.17
CA ILE A 111 -21.24 -23.08 -7.60
C ILE A 111 -22.38 -24.03 -7.98
N ASP A 112 -23.43 -24.10 -7.16
CA ASP A 112 -24.57 -24.96 -7.41
C ASP A 112 -25.35 -24.51 -8.66
N GLU A 113 -25.56 -23.20 -8.84
CA GLU A 113 -26.17 -22.65 -10.05
C GLU A 113 -25.34 -22.91 -11.31
N ASN A 114 -24.01 -22.69 -11.25
CA ASN A 114 -23.11 -22.97 -12.36
C ASN A 114 -23.15 -24.45 -12.76
N ARG A 115 -23.22 -25.34 -11.78
CA ARG A 115 -23.37 -26.78 -12.01
C ARG A 115 -24.67 -27.08 -12.75
N HIS A 116 -25.80 -26.56 -12.27
CA HIS A 116 -27.09 -26.76 -12.91
C HIS A 116 -27.14 -26.20 -14.34
N LEU A 117 -26.54 -25.04 -14.58
CA LEU A 117 -26.45 -24.47 -15.92
C LEU A 117 -25.61 -25.34 -16.85
N LYS A 118 -24.47 -25.86 -16.38
CA LYS A 118 -23.63 -26.79 -17.16
C LYS A 118 -24.36 -28.09 -17.47
N GLU A 119 -25.09 -28.65 -16.50
CA GLU A 119 -25.93 -29.83 -16.71
C GLU A 119 -26.98 -29.56 -17.80
N ARG A 120 -27.67 -28.41 -17.73
CA ARG A 120 -28.64 -28.01 -18.77
C ARG A 120 -28.01 -27.85 -20.15
N ILE A 121 -26.84 -27.22 -20.24
CA ILE A 121 -26.12 -27.07 -21.51
C ILE A 121 -25.80 -28.44 -22.09
N CYS A 122 -25.24 -29.35 -21.27
CA CYS A 122 -24.94 -30.71 -21.68
C CYS A 122 -26.18 -31.47 -22.19
N CYS A 123 -27.31 -31.37 -21.48
CA CYS A 123 -28.58 -31.97 -21.93
C CYS A 123 -29.02 -31.42 -23.28
N ILE A 124 -28.95 -30.10 -23.47
CA ILE A 124 -29.36 -29.46 -24.74
C ILE A 124 -28.40 -29.84 -25.88
N GLU A 125 -27.10 -29.90 -25.62
CA GLU A 125 -26.09 -30.29 -26.61
C GLU A 125 -26.28 -31.74 -27.04
N THR A 126 -26.51 -32.65 -26.09
CA THR A 126 -26.78 -34.07 -26.39
C THR A 126 -28.10 -34.26 -27.15
N GLU A 127 -29.16 -33.52 -26.81
CA GLU A 127 -30.41 -33.52 -27.57
C GLU A 127 -30.18 -33.01 -29.00
N LYS A 128 -29.47 -31.89 -29.16
CA LYS A 128 -29.10 -31.34 -30.46
C LYS A 128 -28.32 -32.36 -31.30
N GLU A 129 -27.29 -32.98 -30.73
CA GLU A 129 -26.50 -34.01 -31.40
C GLU A 129 -27.35 -35.21 -31.80
N PHE A 130 -28.24 -35.66 -30.92
CA PHE A 130 -29.19 -36.73 -31.21
C PHE A 130 -30.06 -36.38 -32.42
N PHE A 131 -30.68 -35.18 -32.43
CA PHE A 131 -31.51 -34.75 -33.56
C PHE A 131 -30.71 -34.59 -34.85
N LEU A 132 -29.52 -33.98 -34.80
CA LEU A 132 -28.65 -33.84 -35.96
C LEU A 132 -28.25 -35.21 -36.52
N SER A 133 -27.87 -36.15 -35.65
CA SER A 133 -27.53 -37.52 -36.07
C SER A 133 -28.72 -38.25 -36.72
N ASN A 134 -29.95 -38.00 -36.25
CA ASN A 134 -31.16 -38.58 -36.84
C ASN A 134 -31.46 -37.96 -38.21
N ILE A 135 -31.35 -36.64 -38.32
CA ILE A 135 -31.56 -35.90 -39.57
C ILE A 135 -30.55 -36.35 -40.63
N LEU A 136 -29.26 -36.44 -40.27
CA LEU A 136 -28.19 -36.87 -41.18
C LEU A 136 -28.32 -38.34 -41.61
N ARG A 137 -28.95 -39.18 -40.79
CA ARG A 137 -29.27 -40.57 -41.16
C ARG A 137 -30.46 -40.69 -42.11
N HIS A 138 -31.24 -39.63 -42.30
CA HIS A 138 -32.38 -39.66 -43.21
C HIS A 138 -31.89 -39.64 -44.67
N PRO A 139 -32.23 -40.63 -45.49
CA PRO A 139 -31.62 -40.83 -46.81
C PRO A 139 -31.85 -39.64 -47.75
N VAL A 140 -33.06 -39.07 -47.75
CA VAL A 140 -33.41 -37.90 -48.57
C VAL A 140 -32.60 -36.66 -48.17
N ILE A 141 -32.30 -36.49 -46.88
CA ILE A 141 -31.59 -35.29 -46.40
C ILE A 141 -30.09 -35.45 -46.66
N SER A 142 -29.55 -36.65 -46.48
CA SER A 142 -28.15 -36.97 -46.81
C SER A 142 -27.83 -36.70 -48.28
N GLU A 143 -28.73 -37.08 -49.19
CA GLU A 143 -28.58 -36.83 -50.63
C GLU A 143 -28.61 -35.34 -50.95
N VAL A 144 -29.61 -34.61 -50.43
CA VAL A 144 -29.72 -33.14 -50.60
C VAL A 144 -28.49 -32.41 -50.05
N LEU A 145 -27.97 -32.82 -48.89
CA LEU A 145 -26.77 -32.21 -48.30
C LEU A 145 -25.50 -32.53 -49.10
N SER A 146 -25.38 -33.74 -49.66
CA SER A 146 -24.28 -34.11 -50.54
C SER A 146 -24.26 -33.25 -51.80
N ASP A 147 -25.43 -33.04 -52.41
CA ASP A 147 -25.56 -32.24 -53.62
C ASP A 147 -25.35 -30.75 -53.36
N PHE A 148 -25.81 -30.26 -52.20
CA PHE A 148 -25.51 -28.91 -51.74
C PHE A 148 -24.01 -28.70 -51.51
N SER A 149 -23.33 -29.65 -50.86
CA SER A 149 -21.87 -29.58 -50.64
C SER A 149 -21.10 -29.50 -51.95
N LYS A 150 -21.42 -30.38 -52.92
CA LYS A 150 -20.78 -30.38 -54.24
C LYS A 150 -20.99 -29.05 -54.97
N SER A 151 -22.21 -28.51 -54.92
CA SER A 151 -22.52 -27.20 -55.52
C SER A 151 -21.70 -26.08 -54.89
N PHE A 152 -21.54 -26.10 -53.56
CA PHE A 152 -20.76 -25.10 -52.84
C PHE A 152 -19.26 -25.17 -53.16
N ASP A 153 -18.69 -26.38 -53.19
CA ASP A 153 -17.28 -26.59 -53.54
C ASP A 153 -16.96 -26.18 -54.98
N ASN A 154 -17.89 -26.42 -55.90
CA ASN A 154 -17.78 -25.98 -57.28
C ASN A 154 -17.77 -24.44 -57.37
N ASN A 155 -18.72 -23.77 -56.70
CA ASN A 155 -18.76 -22.30 -56.65
C ASN A 155 -17.48 -21.69 -56.05
N LEU A 156 -16.94 -22.28 -54.97
CA LEU A 156 -15.68 -21.84 -54.38
C LEU A 156 -14.50 -22.01 -55.34
N THR A 157 -14.50 -23.08 -56.14
CA THR A 157 -13.46 -23.34 -57.14
C THR A 157 -13.55 -22.34 -58.29
N GLU A 158 -14.76 -22.00 -58.71
CA GLU A 158 -15.04 -21.01 -59.75
C GLU A 158 -14.57 -19.60 -59.31
N ILE A 159 -14.92 -19.19 -58.09
CA ILE A 159 -14.44 -17.93 -57.48
C ILE A 159 -12.91 -17.90 -57.40
N LYS A 160 -12.27 -19.00 -56.97
CA LYS A 160 -10.80 -19.09 -56.91
C LYS A 160 -10.17 -18.95 -58.29
N ASN A 161 -10.76 -19.56 -59.31
CA ASN A 161 -10.26 -19.49 -60.69
C ASN A 161 -10.43 -18.07 -61.28
N GLU A 162 -11.55 -17.39 -61.01
CA GLU A 162 -11.75 -16.00 -61.40
C GLU A 162 -10.72 -15.05 -60.76
N ILE A 163 -10.41 -15.25 -59.48
CA ILE A 163 -9.39 -14.45 -58.78
C ILE A 163 -7.99 -14.66 -59.40
N ILE A 164 -7.63 -15.89 -59.74
CA ILE A 164 -6.34 -16.21 -60.37
C ILE A 164 -6.24 -15.61 -61.77
N TYR A 165 -7.35 -15.54 -62.52
CA TYR A 165 -7.37 -14.98 -63.87
C TYR A 165 -7.25 -13.45 -63.89
N VAL A 166 -7.69 -12.76 -62.84
CA VAL A 166 -7.57 -11.28 -62.71
C VAL A 166 -6.17 -10.84 -62.26
N GLN A 167 -5.35 -11.76 -61.74
CA GLN A 167 -4.00 -11.48 -61.23
C GLN A 167 -2.85 -11.74 -62.22
N ASN A 168 -3.14 -12.30 -63.41
CA ASN A 168 -2.18 -12.50 -64.51
C ASN A 168 -2.51 -11.58 -65.68
#